data_AF-A0A850PES8-F1
#
_entry.id   AF-A0A850PES8-F1
#
_cell.length_a   1.000
_cell.length_b   1.000
_cell.length_c   1.000
_cell.angle_alpha   90.00
_cell.angle_beta   90.00
_cell.angle_gamma   90.00
#
_symmetry.space_group_name_H-M   'P 1'
#
loop_
_entity.id
_entity.type
_entity.pdbx_description
1 polymer ?
#
loop_
_entity_poly.entity_id
_entity_poly.type
_entity_poly.pdbx_seq_one_letter_code
_entity_poly.pdbx_strand_id
1 'polypeptide(L)'
;MALTTIDDVAPSLLSIARFTLRSRLSRNCHLTDPEAAVDALEELLAHVQLLEPTADEIEMAAELEELAANKALEFDMGESQLVAILLKRGCPLLITGDKRAIIAMAEIGLVDAEGKLACVEQLFAYILDTIPHMDVRRRICAEATADKALTACFACATSIVTAKDIVAGLDSYTNDLRRRSGAMLVTGLRAKIP
;
A
#
# COMPACT_ATOMS: atom_id res chain seq x y z
N MET A 1 13.31 11.36 -17.26
CA MET A 1 12.89 12.11 -16.04
C MET A 1 13.65 11.53 -14.87
N ALA A 2 13.95 12.34 -13.85
CA ALA A 2 14.57 11.85 -12.63
C ALA A 2 13.52 11.08 -11.79
N LEU A 3 13.93 9.98 -11.17
CA LEU A 3 13.08 9.24 -10.23
C LEU A 3 12.77 10.13 -9.03
N THR A 4 11.54 10.01 -8.52
CA THR A 4 11.20 10.59 -7.21
C THR A 4 11.88 9.77 -6.13
N THR A 5 12.35 10.42 -5.08
CA THR A 5 12.96 9.76 -3.91
C THR A 5 12.23 10.17 -2.63
N ILE A 6 12.15 9.24 -1.69
CA ILE A 6 11.77 9.49 -0.30
C ILE A 6 13.02 9.16 0.51
N ASP A 7 13.66 10.18 1.09
CA ASP A 7 14.94 10.04 1.78
C ASP A 7 16.00 9.30 0.94
N ASP A 8 16.19 9.77 -0.31
CA ASP A 8 17.09 9.20 -1.32
C ASP A 8 16.76 7.77 -1.81
N VAL A 9 15.65 7.18 -1.34
CA VAL A 9 15.16 5.88 -1.81
C VAL A 9 14.08 6.07 -2.87
N ALA A 10 14.27 5.50 -4.06
CA ALA A 10 13.26 5.53 -5.11
C ALA A 10 12.11 4.55 -4.79
N PRO A 11 10.84 5.01 -4.74
CA PRO A 11 9.71 4.11 -4.63
C PRO A 11 9.70 3.14 -5.81
N SER A 12 9.32 1.90 -5.52
CA SER A 12 9.44 0.81 -6.47
C SER A 12 8.15 -0.01 -6.56
N LEU A 13 7.86 -0.53 -7.75
CA LEU A 13 6.72 -1.40 -8.02
C LEU A 13 7.17 -2.64 -8.82
N LEU A 14 6.47 -3.76 -8.68
CA LEU A 14 6.67 -4.89 -9.58
C LEU A 14 6.42 -4.45 -11.03
N SER A 15 7.30 -4.84 -11.94
CA SER A 15 7.23 -4.53 -13.37
C SER A 15 5.90 -4.94 -13.99
N ILE A 16 5.36 -6.10 -13.59
CA ILE A 16 4.10 -6.66 -14.08
C ILE A 16 2.90 -5.79 -13.67
N ALA A 17 3.02 -5.04 -12.57
CA ALA A 17 1.94 -4.21 -12.05
C ALA A 17 1.49 -3.15 -13.06
N ARG A 18 2.39 -2.63 -13.91
CA ARG A 18 2.01 -1.66 -14.95
C ARG A 18 0.93 -2.21 -15.89
N PHE A 19 0.97 -3.50 -16.22
CA PHE A 19 0.00 -4.11 -17.12
C PHE A 19 -1.29 -4.45 -16.40
N THR A 20 -1.20 -4.99 -15.17
CA THR A 20 -2.37 -5.35 -14.39
C THR A 20 -3.16 -4.12 -13.95
N LEU A 21 -2.48 -3.05 -13.53
CA LEU A 21 -3.10 -1.78 -13.16
C LEU A 21 -3.77 -1.10 -14.37
N ARG A 22 -3.09 -1.00 -15.52
CA ARG A 22 -3.70 -0.48 -16.77
C ARG A 22 -4.93 -1.28 -17.18
N SER A 23 -4.83 -2.62 -17.14
CA SER A 23 -5.95 -3.50 -17.46
C SER A 23 -7.13 -3.30 -16.51
N ARG A 24 -6.85 -3.16 -15.20
CA ARG A 24 -7.86 -2.95 -14.18
C ARG A 24 -8.58 -1.61 -14.34
N LEU A 25 -7.83 -0.53 -14.59
CA LEU A 25 -8.39 0.80 -14.83
C LEU A 25 -9.23 0.85 -16.12
N SER A 26 -8.81 0.15 -17.18
CA SER A 26 -9.52 0.17 -18.47
C SER A 26 -10.76 -0.73 -18.55
N ARG A 27 -10.84 -1.81 -17.76
CA ARG A 27 -11.90 -2.83 -17.93
C ARG A 27 -12.92 -2.92 -16.81
N ASN A 28 -12.55 -2.58 -15.58
CA ASN A 28 -13.33 -2.95 -14.38
C ASN A 28 -13.14 -1.93 -13.24
N CYS A 29 -13.13 -0.63 -13.54
CA CYS A 29 -13.03 0.38 -12.50
C CYS A 29 -14.41 1.03 -12.26
N HIS A 30 -14.83 1.06 -11.00
CA HIS A 30 -16.01 1.84 -10.58
C HIS A 30 -15.66 3.32 -10.39
N LEU A 31 -14.61 3.79 -11.08
CA LEU A 31 -14.14 5.17 -10.97
C LEU A 31 -15.09 6.10 -11.72
N THR A 32 -15.20 7.32 -11.20
CA THR A 32 -15.96 8.40 -11.81
C THR A 32 -15.26 8.92 -13.06
N ASP A 33 -13.92 9.04 -13.02
CA ASP A 33 -13.09 9.43 -14.15
C ASP A 33 -11.96 8.41 -14.43
N PRO A 34 -12.26 7.33 -15.18
CA PRO A 34 -11.26 6.32 -15.54
C PRO A 34 -10.10 6.86 -16.38
N GLU A 35 -10.33 7.86 -17.23
CA GLU A 35 -9.30 8.44 -18.10
C GLU A 35 -8.27 9.20 -17.26
N ALA A 36 -8.74 10.08 -16.38
CA ALA A 36 -7.85 10.79 -15.45
C ALA A 36 -7.06 9.84 -14.53
N ALA A 37 -7.65 8.71 -14.15
CA ALA A 37 -6.96 7.69 -13.35
C ALA A 37 -5.85 6.97 -14.15
N VAL A 38 -6.06 6.71 -15.44
CA VAL A 38 -5.02 6.17 -16.32
C VAL A 38 -3.87 7.17 -16.48
N ASP A 39 -4.18 8.45 -16.72
CA ASP A 39 -3.16 9.50 -16.83
C ASP A 39 -2.34 9.64 -15.54
N ALA A 40 -3.01 9.63 -14.39
CA ALA A 40 -2.35 9.68 -13.08
C ALA A 40 -1.47 8.43 -12.82
N LEU A 41 -1.88 7.25 -13.29
CA LEU A 41 -1.06 6.05 -13.22
C LEU A 41 0.18 6.18 -14.11
N GLU A 42 0.04 6.69 -15.33
CA GLU A 42 1.19 6.90 -16.23
C GLU A 42 2.19 7.91 -15.66
N GLU A 43 1.68 8.99 -15.06
CA GLU A 43 2.52 9.97 -14.34
C GLU A 43 3.28 9.29 -13.19
N LEU A 44 2.59 8.51 -12.35
CA LEU A 44 3.24 7.76 -11.26
C LEU A 44 4.31 6.78 -11.79
N LEU A 45 3.99 6.01 -12.83
CA LEU A 45 4.89 5.02 -13.43
C LEU A 45 6.16 5.66 -14.00
N ALA A 46 6.10 6.92 -14.43
CA ALA A 46 7.27 7.68 -14.89
C ALA A 46 8.22 8.09 -13.75
N HIS A 47 7.77 8.03 -12.50
CA HIS A 47 8.48 8.50 -11.31
C HIS A 47 8.94 7.39 -10.35
N VAL A 48 8.54 6.15 -10.59
CA VAL A 48 8.90 4.98 -9.75
C VAL A 48 9.81 4.02 -10.49
N GLN A 49 10.60 3.26 -9.75
CA GLN A 49 11.42 2.19 -10.30
C GLN A 49 10.57 0.93 -10.51
N LEU A 50 10.72 0.28 -11.67
CA LEU A 50 10.09 -1.02 -11.91
C LEU A 50 11.07 -2.14 -11.56
N LEU A 51 10.61 -3.08 -10.74
CA LEU A 51 11.38 -4.22 -10.27
C LEU A 51 11.01 -5.47 -11.06
N GLU A 52 12.02 -6.13 -11.60
CA GLU A 52 11.93 -7.51 -12.03
C GLU A 52 12.42 -8.41 -10.87
N PRO A 53 11.63 -9.42 -10.45
CA PRO A 53 12.09 -10.42 -9.50
C PRO A 53 13.27 -11.23 -10.04
N THR A 54 14.21 -11.59 -9.18
CA THR A 54 15.27 -12.56 -9.49
C THR A 54 14.74 -13.99 -9.35
N ALA A 55 15.50 -14.98 -9.84
CA ALA A 55 15.14 -16.40 -9.66
C ALA A 55 15.02 -16.77 -8.17
N ASP A 56 15.96 -16.31 -7.34
CA ASP A 56 15.96 -16.56 -5.89
C ASP A 56 14.77 -15.90 -5.17
N GLU A 57 14.30 -14.75 -5.67
CA GLU A 57 13.10 -14.08 -5.15
C GLU A 57 11.82 -14.80 -5.56
N ILE A 58 11.77 -15.36 -6.77
CA ILE A 58 10.65 -16.16 -7.25
C ILE A 58 10.56 -17.48 -6.46
N GLU A 59 11.68 -18.14 -6.19
CA GLU A 59 11.73 -19.36 -5.37
C GLU A 59 11.24 -19.08 -3.95
N MET A 60 11.74 -18.03 -3.30
CA MET A 60 11.25 -17.63 -1.98
C MET A 60 9.75 -17.27 -1.99
N ALA A 61 9.26 -16.59 -3.03
CA ALA A 61 7.83 -16.28 -3.15
C ALA A 61 6.98 -17.56 -3.20
N ALA A 62 7.42 -18.58 -3.94
CA ALA A 62 6.75 -19.87 -3.99
C ALA A 62 6.76 -20.59 -2.63
N GLU A 63 7.88 -20.55 -1.89
CA GLU A 63 7.95 -21.09 -0.52
C GLU A 63 6.97 -20.37 0.43
N LEU A 64 6.87 -19.04 0.32
CA LEU A 64 5.92 -18.24 1.11
C LEU A 64 4.46 -18.60 0.79
N GLU A 65 4.13 -18.80 -0.48
CA GLU A 65 2.80 -19.24 -0.91
C GLU A 65 2.46 -20.64 -0.38
N GLU A 66 3.42 -21.57 -0.41
CA GLU A 66 3.24 -22.91 0.15
C GLU A 66 3.00 -22.86 1.67
N LEU A 67 3.78 -22.04 2.39
CA LEU A 67 3.60 -21.83 3.83
C LEU A 67 2.23 -21.23 4.15
N ALA A 68 1.76 -20.26 3.36
CA ALA A 68 0.44 -19.66 3.50
C ALA A 68 -0.67 -20.68 3.24
N ALA A 69 -0.56 -21.45 2.16
CA ALA A 69 -1.53 -22.48 1.79
C ALA A 69 -1.67 -23.55 2.89
N ASN A 70 -0.55 -23.98 3.47
CA ASN A 70 -0.52 -24.94 4.59
C ASN A 70 -1.25 -24.43 5.84
N LYS A 71 -1.39 -23.11 5.99
CA LYS A 71 -2.13 -22.46 7.09
C LYS A 71 -3.52 -21.96 6.66
N ALA A 72 -3.97 -22.30 5.45
CA ALA A 72 -5.21 -21.79 4.85
C ALA A 72 -5.29 -20.26 4.82
N LEU A 73 -4.15 -19.59 4.61
CA LEU A 73 -4.03 -18.14 4.47
C LEU A 73 -4.07 -17.74 3.01
N GLU A 74 -4.73 -16.62 2.72
CA GLU A 74 -4.70 -16.01 1.40
C GLU A 74 -3.46 -15.13 1.27
N PHE A 75 -2.55 -15.53 0.38
CA PHE A 75 -1.38 -14.75 0.04
C PHE A 75 -1.24 -14.75 -1.49
N ASP A 76 -1.53 -13.62 -2.12
CA ASP A 76 -1.52 -13.50 -3.58
C ASP A 76 -0.08 -13.52 -4.12
N MET A 77 0.08 -14.03 -5.35
CA MET A 77 1.38 -14.13 -6.04
C MET A 77 2.09 -12.77 -6.17
N GLY A 78 1.36 -11.68 -6.34
CA GLY A 78 1.97 -10.34 -6.37
C GLY A 78 2.54 -9.94 -5.00
N GLU A 79 1.84 -10.28 -3.92
CA GLU A 79 2.23 -9.95 -2.55
C GLU A 79 3.39 -10.85 -2.07
N SER A 80 3.37 -12.15 -2.38
CA SER A 80 4.48 -13.07 -2.08
C SER A 80 5.78 -12.61 -2.75
N GLN A 81 5.72 -12.16 -4.00
CA GLN A 81 6.88 -11.60 -4.72
C GLN A 81 7.39 -10.30 -4.08
N LEU A 82 6.50 -9.37 -3.71
CA LEU A 82 6.90 -8.14 -3.02
C LEU A 82 7.57 -8.43 -1.68
N VAL A 83 7.08 -9.42 -0.94
CA VAL A 83 7.66 -9.84 0.34
C VAL A 83 9.00 -10.55 0.15
N ALA A 84 9.14 -11.41 -0.87
CA ALA A 84 10.42 -12.00 -1.21
C ALA A 84 11.47 -10.94 -1.54
N ILE A 85 11.11 -9.91 -2.32
CA ILE A 85 11.97 -8.76 -2.62
C ILE A 85 12.32 -7.99 -1.34
N LEU A 86 11.32 -7.69 -0.49
CA LEU A 86 11.52 -7.00 0.79
C LEU A 86 12.61 -7.70 1.62
N LEU A 87 12.53 -9.02 1.72
CA LEU A 87 13.45 -9.82 2.53
C LEU A 87 14.82 -10.00 1.86
N LYS A 88 14.87 -10.38 0.57
CA LYS A 88 16.12 -10.67 -0.14
C LYS A 88 16.96 -9.43 -0.41
N ARG A 89 16.32 -8.29 -0.73
CA ARG A 89 17.03 -7.03 -1.01
C ARG A 89 17.22 -6.17 0.23
N GLY A 90 16.66 -6.58 1.38
CA GLY A 90 16.73 -5.80 2.62
C GLY A 90 16.04 -4.45 2.48
N CYS A 91 14.91 -4.37 1.76
CA CYS A 91 14.20 -3.11 1.59
C CYS A 91 13.71 -2.58 2.96
N PRO A 92 13.71 -1.26 3.16
CA PRO A 92 13.34 -0.68 4.45
C PRO A 92 11.82 -0.74 4.70
N LEU A 93 11.03 -0.75 3.64
CA LEU A 93 9.58 -0.62 3.72
C LEU A 93 8.88 -1.27 2.52
N LEU A 94 7.79 -1.99 2.80
CA LEU A 94 6.78 -2.41 1.83
C LEU A 94 5.45 -1.74 2.18
N ILE A 95 4.87 -1.04 1.21
CA ILE A 95 3.52 -0.46 1.33
C ILE A 95 2.55 -1.35 0.57
N THR A 96 1.49 -1.83 1.24
CA THR A 96 0.44 -2.64 0.59
C THR A 96 -0.96 -2.25 1.04
N GLY A 97 -1.92 -2.40 0.13
CA GLY A 97 -3.34 -2.32 0.43
C GLY A 97 -3.94 -3.66 0.89
N ASP A 98 -3.24 -4.79 0.68
CA ASP A 98 -3.74 -6.09 1.08
C ASP A 98 -3.49 -6.35 2.58
N LYS A 99 -4.52 -6.01 3.38
CA LYS A 99 -4.52 -6.27 4.82
C LYS A 99 -4.42 -7.76 5.15
N ARG A 100 -4.88 -8.65 4.26
CA ARG A 100 -4.80 -10.10 4.47
C ARG A 100 -3.36 -10.57 4.33
N ALA A 101 -2.60 -10.03 3.37
CA ALA A 101 -1.17 -10.32 3.23
C ALA A 101 -0.39 -9.92 4.49
N ILE A 102 -0.65 -8.74 5.05
CA ILE A 102 -0.04 -8.27 6.32
C ILE A 102 -0.31 -9.25 7.47
N ILE A 103 -1.54 -9.73 7.59
CA ILE A 103 -1.91 -10.70 8.63
C ILE A 103 -1.28 -12.07 8.35
N ALA A 104 -1.27 -12.51 7.09
CA ALA A 104 -0.67 -13.77 6.69
C ALA A 104 0.83 -13.82 7.04
N MET A 105 1.58 -12.73 6.81
CA MET A 105 2.99 -12.64 7.21
C MET A 105 3.19 -12.79 8.72
N ALA A 106 2.30 -12.19 9.53
CA ALA A 106 2.32 -12.35 10.98
C ALA A 106 2.04 -13.80 11.40
N GLU A 107 1.05 -14.44 10.79
CA GLU A 107 0.67 -15.82 11.11
C GLU A 107 1.68 -16.86 10.60
N ILE A 108 2.33 -16.61 9.47
CA ILE A 108 3.47 -17.40 8.97
C ILE A 108 4.65 -17.27 9.95
N GLY A 109 4.83 -16.10 10.56
CA GLY A 109 5.90 -15.81 11.52
C GLY A 109 7.15 -15.23 10.87
N LEU A 110 6.97 -14.35 9.87
CA LEU A 110 8.08 -13.71 9.16
C LEU A 110 8.73 -12.59 10.00
N VAL A 111 9.54 -12.96 10.98
CA VAL A 111 10.19 -12.03 11.91
C VAL A 111 11.00 -10.95 11.19
N ASP A 112 11.65 -11.29 10.07
CA ASP A 112 12.45 -10.33 9.29
C ASP A 112 11.62 -9.24 8.58
N ALA A 113 10.29 -9.40 8.51
CA ALA A 113 9.35 -8.39 8.00
C ALA A 113 8.76 -7.49 9.11
N GLU A 114 9.02 -7.78 10.39
CA GLU A 114 8.52 -6.96 11.50
C GLU A 114 9.00 -5.52 11.39
N GLY A 115 8.07 -4.58 11.58
CA GLY A 115 8.34 -3.16 11.49
C GLY A 115 8.71 -2.66 10.09
N LYS A 116 8.47 -3.43 9.03
CA LYS A 116 8.78 -3.06 7.63
C LYS A 116 7.57 -2.96 6.73
N LEU A 117 6.35 -3.08 7.27
CA LEU A 117 5.13 -2.95 6.50
C LEU A 117 4.40 -1.65 6.83
N ALA A 118 3.81 -1.02 5.81
CA ALA A 118 2.82 0.04 5.99
C ALA A 118 1.57 -0.26 5.18
N CYS A 119 0.41 -0.02 5.79
CA CYS A 119 -0.86 -0.10 5.07
C CYS A 119 -1.21 1.23 4.37
N VAL A 120 -2.18 1.20 3.46
CA VAL A 120 -2.69 2.40 2.75
C VAL A 120 -3.12 3.50 3.73
N GLU A 121 -3.73 3.17 4.87
CA GLU A 121 -4.11 4.17 5.85
C GLU A 121 -2.91 4.91 6.45
N GLN A 122 -1.79 4.22 6.68
CA GLN A 122 -0.55 4.86 7.15
C GLN A 122 0.05 5.77 6.07
N LEU A 123 -0.05 5.37 4.79
CA LEU A 123 0.36 6.22 3.67
C LEU A 123 -0.47 7.51 3.61
N PHE A 124 -1.81 7.42 3.71
CA PHE A 124 -2.65 8.62 3.74
C PHE A 124 -2.41 9.48 4.99
N ALA A 125 -2.16 8.84 6.13
CA ALA A 125 -1.80 9.55 7.35
C ALA A 125 -0.51 10.38 7.19
N TYR A 126 0.47 9.88 6.41
CA TYR A 126 1.69 10.60 6.04
C TYR A 126 1.45 11.69 4.98
N ILE A 127 0.61 11.42 3.96
CA ILE A 127 0.23 12.43 2.96
C ILE A 127 -0.41 13.65 3.64
N LEU A 128 -1.22 13.44 4.69
CA LEU A 128 -1.84 14.52 5.45
C LEU A 128 -0.85 15.39 6.26
N ASP A 129 0.37 14.91 6.49
CA ASP A 129 1.42 15.70 7.14
C ASP A 129 2.09 16.67 6.14
N THR A 130 1.93 16.43 4.84
CA THR A 130 2.59 17.20 3.77
C THR A 130 1.61 18.00 2.90
N ILE A 131 0.38 17.53 2.74
CA ILE A 131 -0.66 18.14 1.90
C ILE A 131 -1.85 18.57 2.77
N PRO A 132 -2.39 19.79 2.61
CA PRO A 132 -3.57 20.23 3.34
C PRO A 132 -4.73 19.23 3.20
N HIS A 133 -5.30 18.83 4.34
CA HIS A 133 -6.33 17.78 4.39
C HIS A 133 -7.53 18.03 3.46
N MET A 134 -7.93 19.28 3.25
CA MET A 134 -9.04 19.62 2.34
C MET A 134 -8.71 19.33 0.87
N ASP A 135 -7.46 19.47 0.45
CA ASP A 135 -7.04 19.13 -0.91
C ASP A 135 -7.01 17.63 -1.13
N VAL A 136 -6.49 16.87 -0.17
CA VAL A 136 -6.50 15.40 -0.19
C VAL A 136 -7.93 14.89 -0.21
N ARG A 137 -8.77 15.43 0.69
CA ARG A 137 -10.20 15.09 0.78
C ARG A 137 -10.92 15.33 -0.53
N ARG A 138 -10.72 16.48 -1.17
CA ARG A 138 -11.36 16.81 -2.45
C ARG A 138 -11.06 15.75 -3.51
N ARG A 139 -9.81 15.29 -3.60
CA ARG A 139 -9.39 14.25 -4.56
C ARG A 139 -9.98 12.88 -4.24
N ILE A 140 -9.96 12.46 -2.97
CA ILE A 140 -10.56 11.18 -2.55
C ILE A 140 -12.07 11.17 -2.80
N CYS A 141 -12.77 12.25 -2.42
CA CYS A 141 -14.22 12.32 -2.54
C CYS A 141 -14.71 12.49 -3.98
N ALA A 142 -13.86 12.94 -4.90
CA ALA A 142 -14.15 12.88 -6.34
C ALA A 142 -14.24 11.42 -6.85
N GLU A 143 -13.58 10.49 -6.17
CA GLU A 143 -13.53 9.06 -6.51
C GLU A 143 -14.02 8.18 -5.35
N ALA A 144 -15.14 8.57 -4.72
CA ALA A 144 -15.63 7.96 -3.48
C ALA A 144 -15.97 6.45 -3.57
N THR A 145 -16.09 5.91 -4.79
CA THR A 145 -16.33 4.49 -5.08
C THR A 145 -15.04 3.67 -5.15
N ALA A 146 -13.87 4.32 -5.25
CA ALA A 146 -12.58 3.65 -5.39
C ALA A 146 -12.20 2.85 -4.15
N ASP A 147 -12.39 3.44 -2.97
CA ASP A 147 -12.08 2.80 -1.69
C ASP A 147 -13.06 3.22 -0.59
N LYS A 148 -13.82 2.25 -0.07
CA LYS A 148 -14.85 2.51 0.94
C LYS A 148 -14.27 2.96 2.28
N ALA A 149 -13.10 2.44 2.67
CA ALA A 149 -12.49 2.77 3.95
C ALA A 149 -11.97 4.22 3.94
N LEU A 150 -11.30 4.62 2.86
CA LEU A 150 -10.87 6.00 2.67
C LEU A 150 -12.06 6.95 2.54
N THR A 151 -13.08 6.59 1.78
CA THR A 151 -14.33 7.38 1.68
C THR A 151 -14.97 7.63 3.04
N ALA A 152 -14.96 6.62 3.93
CA ALA A 152 -15.44 6.76 5.30
C ALA A 152 -14.52 7.66 6.13
N CYS A 153 -13.20 7.45 6.11
CA CYS A 153 -12.23 8.25 6.87
C CYS A 153 -12.24 9.73 6.47
N PHE A 154 -12.37 10.02 5.17
CA PHE A 154 -12.42 11.39 4.64
C PHE A 154 -13.83 12.00 4.67
N ALA A 155 -14.80 11.27 5.23
CA ALA A 155 -16.17 11.69 5.47
C ALA A 155 -16.82 12.33 4.23
N CYS A 156 -16.70 11.68 3.07
CA CYS A 156 -17.14 12.24 1.79
C CYS A 156 -18.66 12.51 1.70
N ALA A 157 -19.46 11.90 2.58
CA ALA A 157 -20.89 12.15 2.69
C ALA A 157 -21.26 13.36 3.58
N THR A 158 -20.28 14.04 4.18
CA THR A 158 -20.50 15.17 5.10
C THR A 158 -19.93 16.48 4.56
N SER A 159 -20.43 17.62 5.03
CA SER A 159 -19.98 18.95 4.58
C SER A 159 -18.78 19.50 5.37
N ILE A 160 -18.59 19.06 6.62
CA ILE A 160 -17.58 19.58 7.53
C ILE A 160 -16.83 18.39 8.16
N VAL A 161 -15.52 18.37 8.03
CA VAL A 161 -14.62 17.41 8.68
C VAL A 161 -13.30 18.10 8.97
N THR A 162 -12.70 17.83 10.13
CA THR A 162 -11.37 18.37 10.47
C THR A 162 -10.27 17.38 10.13
N ALA A 163 -9.03 17.85 9.98
CA ALA A 163 -7.86 16.98 9.83
C ALA A 163 -7.76 15.95 10.98
N LYS A 164 -8.12 16.34 12.21
CA LYS A 164 -8.09 15.46 13.39
C LYS A 164 -9.07 14.31 13.25
N ASP A 165 -10.27 14.56 12.72
CA ASP A 165 -11.28 13.52 12.52
C ASP A 165 -10.83 12.50 11.48
N ILE A 166 -10.25 12.97 10.37
CA ILE A 166 -9.71 12.11 9.31
C ILE A 166 -8.60 11.22 9.86
N VAL A 167 -7.65 11.81 10.59
CA VAL A 167 -6.54 11.07 11.20
C VAL A 167 -7.04 10.05 12.22
N ALA A 168 -8.02 10.39 13.05
CA ALA A 168 -8.62 9.45 13.98
C ALA A 168 -9.28 8.25 13.27
N GLY A 169 -9.91 8.49 12.12
CA GLY A 169 -10.45 7.44 11.26
C GLY A 169 -9.36 6.50 10.74
N LEU A 170 -8.31 7.05 10.14
CA LEU A 170 -7.17 6.27 9.64
C LEU A 170 -6.49 5.46 10.75
N ASP A 171 -6.23 6.10 11.90
CA ASP A 171 -5.62 5.45 13.08
C ASP A 171 -6.49 4.30 13.61
N SER A 172 -7.82 4.41 13.54
CA SER A 172 -8.74 3.33 13.93
C SER A 172 -8.51 2.07 13.08
N TYR A 173 -8.43 2.22 11.75
CA TYR A 173 -8.16 1.10 10.84
C TYR A 173 -6.75 0.54 11.02
N THR A 174 -5.74 1.40 11.18
CA THR A 174 -4.35 0.95 11.43
C THR A 174 -4.23 0.20 12.74
N ASN A 175 -4.87 0.67 13.82
CA ASN A 175 -4.83 0.00 15.12
C ASN A 175 -5.57 -1.34 15.12
N ASP A 176 -6.67 -1.44 14.37
CA ASP A 176 -7.32 -2.74 14.16
C ASP A 176 -6.41 -3.74 13.47
N LEU A 177 -5.76 -3.33 12.38
CA LEU A 177 -4.81 -4.18 11.67
C LEU A 177 -3.61 -4.55 12.56
N ARG A 178 -3.08 -3.63 13.35
CA ARG A 178 -1.97 -3.88 14.28
C ARG A 178 -2.34 -4.93 15.33
N ARG A 179 -3.55 -4.91 15.87
CA ARG A 179 -4.02 -5.97 16.80
C ARG A 179 -4.00 -7.36 16.19
N ARG A 180 -4.18 -7.47 14.87
CA ARG A 180 -4.25 -8.73 14.12
C ARG A 180 -2.91 -9.17 13.53
N SER A 181 -1.98 -8.24 13.34
CA SER A 181 -0.69 -8.48 12.68
C SER A 181 0.53 -8.29 13.60
N GLY A 182 0.31 -7.97 14.87
CA GLY A 182 1.38 -7.83 15.85
C GLY A 182 2.37 -6.72 15.48
N ALA A 183 3.65 -7.07 15.37
CA ALA A 183 4.75 -6.15 15.14
C ALA A 183 5.02 -5.86 13.64
N MET A 184 4.22 -6.39 12.71
CA MET A 184 4.48 -6.24 11.26
C MET A 184 4.47 -4.79 10.78
N LEU A 185 3.53 -3.98 11.30
CA LEU A 185 3.40 -2.59 10.87
C LEU A 185 4.45 -1.68 11.49
N VAL A 186 4.96 -0.73 10.70
CA VAL A 186 5.78 0.39 11.20
C VAL A 186 5.05 1.15 12.31
N THR A 187 5.78 1.59 13.34
CA THR A 187 5.21 2.33 14.47
C THR A 187 4.92 3.80 14.15
N GLY A 188 5.61 4.37 13.16
CA GLY A 188 5.34 5.70 12.66
C GLY A 188 5.89 5.87 11.25
N LEU A 189 5.00 5.96 10.26
CA LEU A 189 5.36 6.49 8.94
C LEU A 189 5.55 8.02 8.98
N ARG A 190 4.99 8.67 10.02
CA ARG A 190 5.03 10.11 10.28
C ARG A 190 6.31 10.61 10.95
N ALA A 191 7.00 9.73 11.67
CA ALA A 191 8.33 10.03 12.16
C ALA A 191 9.26 9.76 10.99
N LYS A 192 10.07 10.76 10.61
CA LYS A 192 11.11 10.69 9.57
C LYS A 192 11.58 9.26 9.36
N ILE A 193 11.37 8.73 8.16
CA ILE A 193 12.04 7.51 7.73
C ILE A 193 13.55 7.80 7.96
N PRO A 194 14.24 7.00 8.77
CA PRO A 194 15.63 7.28 9.12
C PRO A 194 16.53 7.33 7.89
#